data_AF-A0AAE0BMW4-F1
#
_entry.id   AF-A0AAE0BMW4-F1
#
_cell.length_a   1.000
_cell.length_b   1.000
_cell.length_c   1.000
_cell.angle_alpha   90.00
_cell.angle_beta   90.00
_cell.angle_gamma   90.00
#
_symmetry.space_group_name_H-M   'P 1'
#
loop_
_entity.id
_entity.type
_entity.pdbx_description
1 polymer ?
#
loop_
_entity_poly.entity_id
_entity_poly.type
_entity_poly.pdbx_seq_one_letter_code
_entity_poly.pdbx_strand_id
1 'polypeptide(L)'
;MATALQVAVVGVGNMGSQLATRLMRAGFHCNLVASHQAEAQELARSLNAIRTRTCGKVSAAESIQSGLQGASLVLSCLPNRAVVTSVVAAAMKSSNLMPGTVWVDATSSDPKTSRDLASVLQKDNVTFMDCAVSGGPAGAAKGTLTAMIGGYREAQAASADIALSAIRSFAHHVVHTGPVGSGHAVKAVNNALLATNLWATSEGLALLSREGVDPAAALSAINYSSGRSWVGIQRFPDHILNGRFDYGFALDLLAKDVRTAVGLAGSQGATSLPVLSHIQELTERAALDLGSNADHTCIAHSVERSMGVTLRSSGGILPPPTKKGFSSAAGGVTRILPEGIEMCVFDMAGTVIDEGGIVYDTLKEVMRGDGLVFTEAEFDAWHGANKEEVIAHFVKLAGDGDGATQDTRTARLYALFQERIKDAYFNSVGKIAAIDGAPEVFVALRKHGIKVCLNTGYPRDIADGLISRMGYADLIDASTCAEEVGMGRPAPYMIHSLMRKTGVMRASGVAKFGDTQRDMEEGVNAGVGVKIGVLSGADNEETLMKSGATLVVPSVKSLLEELK
;
A
#
# COMPACT_ATOMS: atom_id res chain seq x y z
N MET A 1 15.39 -35.65 6.69
CA MET A 1 15.57 -34.22 7.06
C MET A 1 15.47 -33.43 5.77
N ALA A 2 14.52 -32.50 5.63
CA ALA A 2 14.55 -31.58 4.49
C ALA A 2 15.87 -30.80 4.58
N THR A 3 16.73 -30.93 3.57
CA THR A 3 17.99 -30.19 3.49
C THR A 3 17.67 -28.70 3.50
N ALA A 4 18.23 -27.98 4.48
CA ALA A 4 17.98 -26.55 4.60
C ALA A 4 18.46 -25.83 3.33
N LEU A 5 17.57 -25.06 2.70
CA LEU A 5 17.82 -24.43 1.40
C LEU A 5 18.96 -23.40 1.51
N GLN A 6 20.03 -23.64 0.75
CA GLN A 6 21.19 -22.76 0.64
C GLN A 6 20.94 -21.72 -0.46
N VAL A 7 21.16 -20.46 -0.10
CA VAL A 7 21.00 -19.29 -0.95
C VAL A 7 22.33 -18.54 -1.04
N ALA A 8 22.84 -18.35 -2.25
CA ALA A 8 23.95 -17.42 -2.48
C ALA A 8 23.36 -16.01 -2.68
N VAL A 9 23.73 -15.05 -1.83
CA VAL A 9 23.32 -13.64 -2.00
C VAL A 9 24.49 -12.86 -2.56
N VAL A 10 24.39 -12.46 -3.83
CA VAL A 10 25.45 -11.78 -4.58
C VAL A 10 25.17 -10.28 -4.66
N GLY A 11 25.96 -9.51 -3.90
CA GLY A 11 25.77 -8.09 -3.67
C GLY A 11 25.13 -7.80 -2.31
N VAL A 12 25.87 -7.12 -1.43
CA VAL A 12 25.47 -6.83 -0.03
C VAL A 12 25.34 -5.34 0.26
N GLY A 13 25.12 -4.52 -0.78
CA GLY A 13 24.91 -3.08 -0.62
C GLY A 13 23.57 -2.74 0.06
N ASN A 14 23.12 -1.48 -0.07
CA ASN A 14 21.94 -0.96 0.61
C ASN A 14 20.68 -1.83 0.46
N MET A 15 20.43 -2.37 -0.74
CA MET A 15 19.30 -3.28 -0.96
C MET A 15 19.66 -4.73 -0.60
N GLY A 16 20.77 -5.25 -1.12
CA GLY A 16 21.16 -6.65 -0.96
C GLY A 16 21.30 -7.09 0.50
N SER A 17 21.80 -6.23 1.39
CA SER A 17 21.87 -6.51 2.83
C SER A 17 20.49 -6.67 3.49
N GLN A 18 19.51 -5.88 3.07
CA GLN A 18 18.13 -5.99 3.56
C GLN A 18 17.47 -7.27 3.05
N LEU A 19 17.69 -7.64 1.78
CA LEU A 19 17.19 -8.89 1.21
C LEU A 19 17.81 -10.11 1.91
N ALA A 20 19.13 -10.09 2.17
CA ALA A 20 19.81 -11.14 2.94
C ALA A 20 19.22 -11.29 4.35
N THR A 21 18.91 -10.17 5.01
CA THR A 21 18.27 -10.16 6.34
C THR A 21 16.91 -10.86 6.32
N ARG A 22 16.11 -10.60 5.27
CA ARG A 22 14.77 -11.16 5.08
C ARG A 22 14.81 -12.66 4.80
N LEU A 23 15.71 -13.09 3.92
CA LEU A 23 15.96 -14.51 3.64
C LEU A 23 16.39 -15.27 4.91
N MET A 24 17.35 -14.73 5.65
CA MET A 24 17.80 -15.31 6.92
C MET A 24 16.62 -15.49 7.89
N ARG A 25 15.80 -14.45 8.08
CA ARG A 25 14.63 -14.50 8.98
C ARG A 25 13.58 -15.52 8.53
N ALA A 26 13.46 -15.77 7.23
CA ALA A 26 12.58 -16.78 6.67
C ALA A 26 13.17 -18.22 6.73
N GLY A 27 14.34 -18.40 7.33
CA GLY A 27 14.95 -19.72 7.54
C GLY A 27 15.97 -20.13 6.47
N PHE A 28 16.21 -19.31 5.45
CA PHE A 28 17.19 -19.61 4.41
C PHE A 28 18.62 -19.48 4.91
N HIS A 29 19.46 -20.46 4.61
CA HIS A 29 20.89 -20.37 4.87
C HIS A 29 21.55 -19.55 3.78
N CYS A 30 22.15 -18.42 4.15
CA CYS A 30 22.65 -17.44 3.19
C CYS A 30 24.18 -17.44 3.15
N ASN A 31 24.77 -17.60 1.97
CA ASN A 31 26.18 -17.36 1.73
C ASN A 31 26.35 -16.02 1.01
N LEU A 32 26.94 -15.05 1.69
CA LEU A 32 27.08 -13.69 1.20
C LEU A 32 28.30 -13.56 0.29
N VAL A 33 28.10 -13.03 -0.92
CA VAL A 33 29.15 -12.74 -1.88
C VAL A 33 29.20 -11.25 -2.14
N ALA A 34 30.35 -10.63 -1.93
CA ALA A 34 30.59 -9.20 -2.11
C ALA A 34 31.92 -8.95 -2.83
N SER A 35 32.07 -7.77 -3.45
CA SER A 35 33.36 -7.33 -4.00
C SER A 35 34.40 -7.10 -2.89
N HIS A 36 33.96 -6.66 -1.72
CA HIS A 36 34.80 -6.49 -0.53
C HIS A 36 34.41 -7.53 0.51
N GLN A 37 35.31 -8.49 0.76
CA GLN A 37 35.06 -9.59 1.70
C GLN A 37 34.75 -9.10 3.12
N ALA A 38 35.37 -7.99 3.56
CA ALA A 38 35.14 -7.40 4.86
C ALA A 38 33.66 -7.00 5.09
N GLU A 39 33.01 -6.44 4.06
CA GLU A 39 31.58 -6.05 4.13
C GLU A 39 30.67 -7.28 4.31
N ALA A 40 30.94 -8.35 3.57
CA ALA A 40 30.20 -9.61 3.71
C ALA A 40 30.42 -10.24 5.10
N GLN A 41 31.66 -10.23 5.60
CA GLN A 41 32.00 -10.75 6.93
C GLN A 41 31.33 -9.95 8.06
N GLU A 42 31.32 -8.62 7.96
CA GLU A 42 30.64 -7.76 8.91
C GLU A 42 29.13 -7.99 8.89
N LEU A 43 28.52 -8.02 7.72
CA LEU A 43 27.09 -8.30 7.59
C LEU A 43 26.75 -9.69 8.14
N ALA A 44 27.53 -10.73 7.80
CA ALA A 44 27.32 -12.07 8.32
C ALA A 44 27.41 -12.12 9.85
N ARG A 45 28.39 -11.43 10.47
CA ARG A 45 28.49 -11.32 11.93
C ARG A 45 27.26 -10.66 12.54
N SER A 46 26.86 -9.51 12.00
CA SER A 46 25.69 -8.75 12.48
C SER A 46 24.38 -9.53 12.36
N LEU A 47 24.16 -10.22 11.23
CA LEU A 47 22.96 -11.03 11.03
C LEU A 47 22.91 -12.27 11.93
N ASN A 48 24.04 -12.92 12.16
CA ASN A 48 24.10 -14.06 13.09
C ASN A 48 23.92 -13.63 14.56
N ALA A 49 24.27 -12.40 14.92
CA ALA A 49 24.06 -11.88 16.28
C ALA A 49 22.58 -11.69 16.63
N ILE A 50 21.73 -11.38 15.63
CA ILE A 50 20.29 -11.16 15.81
C ILE A 50 19.43 -12.38 15.44
N ARG A 51 20.06 -13.51 15.08
CA ARG A 51 19.40 -14.74 14.63
C ARG A 51 18.76 -15.49 15.80
N THR A 52 17.53 -15.95 15.61
CA THR A 52 16.86 -16.90 16.53
C THR A 52 17.05 -18.34 16.05
N ARG A 53 16.55 -19.34 16.80
CA ARG A 53 16.66 -20.76 16.42
C ARG A 53 15.98 -21.10 15.08
N THR A 54 14.97 -20.33 14.68
CA THR A 54 14.21 -20.54 13.45
C THR A 54 14.81 -19.85 12.23
N CYS A 55 15.73 -18.90 12.42
CA CYS A 55 16.39 -18.25 11.29
C CYS A 55 17.55 -19.08 10.73
N GLY A 56 17.80 -18.93 9.43
CA GLY A 56 18.90 -19.60 8.75
C GLY A 56 20.27 -19.05 9.16
N LYS A 57 21.33 -19.83 8.95
CA LYS A 57 22.71 -19.36 9.21
C LYS A 57 23.17 -18.46 8.07
N VAL A 58 23.98 -17.46 8.40
CA VAL A 58 24.62 -16.59 7.40
C VAL A 58 26.12 -16.83 7.41
N SER A 59 26.74 -17.02 6.25
CA SER A 59 28.20 -17.08 6.08
C SER A 59 28.65 -16.01 5.09
N ALA A 60 29.93 -15.65 5.15
CA ALA A 60 30.57 -14.80 4.16
C ALA A 60 31.50 -15.65 3.29
N ALA A 61 31.31 -15.59 1.98
CA ALA A 61 32.14 -16.29 1.01
C ALA A 61 33.46 -15.54 0.78
N GLU A 62 34.55 -16.27 0.54
CA GLU A 62 35.85 -15.68 0.20
C GLU A 62 35.93 -15.30 -1.28
N SER A 63 35.05 -15.88 -2.10
CA SER A 63 34.98 -15.70 -3.54
C SER A 63 33.60 -16.05 -4.07
N ILE A 64 33.27 -15.61 -5.30
CA ILE A 64 32.05 -16.04 -5.99
C ILE A 64 31.97 -17.57 -6.10
N GLN A 65 33.10 -18.24 -6.34
CA GLN A 65 33.20 -19.69 -6.45
C GLN A 65 32.74 -20.38 -5.17
N SER A 66 33.31 -20.00 -4.02
CA SER A 66 32.89 -20.53 -2.71
C SER A 66 31.47 -20.12 -2.33
N GLY A 67 31.00 -18.97 -2.84
CA GLY A 67 29.67 -18.43 -2.61
C GLY A 67 28.56 -19.29 -3.19
N LEU A 68 28.78 -19.76 -4.42
CA LEU A 68 27.81 -20.51 -5.21
C LEU A 68 27.76 -22.01 -4.86
N GLN A 69 28.76 -22.53 -4.16
CA GLN A 69 28.88 -23.95 -3.88
C GLN A 69 27.67 -24.47 -3.07
N GLY A 70 26.93 -25.42 -3.65
CA GLY A 70 25.76 -26.03 -3.02
C GLY A 70 24.51 -25.15 -2.99
N ALA A 71 24.53 -23.98 -3.66
CA ALA A 71 23.40 -23.07 -3.68
C ALA A 71 22.26 -23.60 -4.58
N SER A 72 21.09 -23.80 -3.99
CA SER A 72 19.85 -24.10 -4.73
C SER A 72 19.23 -22.85 -5.37
N LEU A 73 19.53 -21.68 -4.81
CA LEU A 73 19.10 -20.38 -5.33
C LEU A 73 20.26 -19.39 -5.25
N VAL A 74 20.39 -18.56 -6.29
CA VAL A 74 21.29 -17.40 -6.32
C VAL A 74 20.41 -16.15 -6.41
N LEU A 75 20.55 -15.23 -5.46
CA LEU A 75 19.91 -13.92 -5.50
C LEU A 75 20.97 -12.87 -5.82
N SER A 76 20.89 -12.21 -6.97
CA SER A 76 21.76 -11.07 -7.29
C SER A 76 21.06 -9.74 -7.06
N CYS A 77 21.74 -8.80 -6.40
CA CYS A 77 21.29 -7.41 -6.24
C CYS A 77 22.49 -6.48 -6.41
N LEU A 78 22.77 -6.12 -7.67
CA LEU A 78 24.02 -5.48 -8.08
C LEU A 78 23.79 -4.06 -8.64
N PRO A 79 24.84 -3.23 -8.79
CA PRO A 79 24.67 -1.84 -9.23
C PRO A 79 24.12 -1.69 -10.66
N ASN A 80 24.54 -2.55 -11.58
CA ASN A 80 24.16 -2.44 -12.99
C ASN A 80 24.34 -3.75 -13.78
N ARG A 81 23.84 -3.74 -15.02
CA ARG A 81 23.89 -4.85 -15.98
C ARG A 81 25.29 -5.38 -16.29
N ALA A 82 26.31 -4.53 -16.29
CA ALA A 82 27.69 -4.95 -16.59
C ALA A 82 28.26 -5.79 -15.43
N VAL A 83 27.92 -5.44 -14.19
CA VAL A 83 28.33 -6.19 -13.01
C VAL A 83 27.63 -7.55 -12.93
N VAL A 84 26.32 -7.63 -13.17
CA VAL A 84 25.63 -8.94 -13.19
C VAL A 84 26.16 -9.82 -14.35
N THR A 85 26.46 -9.24 -15.51
CA THR A 85 27.03 -9.99 -16.64
C THR A 85 28.42 -10.55 -16.31
N SER A 86 29.28 -9.75 -15.66
CA SER A 86 30.62 -10.22 -15.25
C SER A 86 30.54 -11.29 -14.17
N VAL A 87 29.62 -11.16 -13.23
CA VAL A 87 29.34 -12.15 -12.17
C VAL A 87 28.85 -13.46 -12.77
N VAL A 88 27.88 -13.43 -13.69
CA VAL A 88 27.40 -14.63 -14.38
C VAL A 88 28.53 -15.28 -15.19
N ALA A 89 29.34 -14.49 -15.90
CA ALA A 89 30.49 -15.02 -16.63
C ALA A 89 31.52 -15.69 -15.70
N ALA A 90 31.78 -15.13 -14.52
CA ALA A 90 32.67 -15.73 -13.52
C ALA A 90 32.06 -17.01 -12.92
N ALA A 91 30.74 -17.02 -12.68
CA ALA A 91 30.02 -18.18 -12.18
C ALA A 91 30.09 -19.37 -13.16
N MET A 92 29.82 -19.13 -14.44
CA MET A 92 29.90 -20.16 -15.49
C MET A 92 31.31 -20.75 -15.63
N LYS A 93 32.36 -19.94 -15.43
CA LYS A 93 33.76 -20.43 -15.47
C LYS A 93 34.12 -21.33 -14.29
N SER A 94 33.41 -21.21 -13.17
CA SER A 94 33.70 -21.94 -11.94
C SER A 94 33.10 -23.34 -11.91
N SER A 95 32.07 -23.60 -12.74
CA SER A 95 31.30 -24.85 -12.77
C SER A 95 30.74 -25.29 -11.39
N ASN A 96 30.57 -24.34 -10.45
CA ASN A 96 30.03 -24.59 -9.11
C ASN A 96 28.50 -24.47 -9.03
N LEU A 97 27.85 -24.05 -10.12
CA LEU A 97 26.39 -24.02 -10.21
C LEU A 97 25.85 -25.44 -10.36
N MET A 98 24.90 -25.81 -9.52
CA MET A 98 24.26 -27.12 -9.62
C MET A 98 23.18 -27.09 -10.69
N PRO A 99 23.01 -28.17 -11.47
CA PRO A 99 21.84 -28.32 -12.33
C PRO A 99 20.55 -28.18 -11.51
N GLY A 100 19.60 -27.37 -12.00
CA GLY A 100 18.34 -27.07 -11.31
C GLY A 100 18.39 -25.87 -10.36
N THR A 101 19.57 -25.25 -10.15
CA THR A 101 19.68 -23.97 -9.44
C THR A 101 18.82 -22.91 -10.13
N VAL A 102 18.21 -22.03 -9.33
CA VAL A 102 17.49 -20.84 -9.83
C VAL A 102 18.27 -19.56 -9.53
N TRP A 103 18.52 -18.76 -10.54
CA TRP A 103 19.12 -17.44 -10.44
C TRP A 103 18.03 -16.37 -10.50
N VAL A 104 17.77 -15.72 -9.37
CA VAL A 104 16.83 -14.61 -9.23
C VAL A 104 17.63 -13.30 -9.26
N ASP A 105 17.48 -12.51 -10.31
CA ASP A 105 18.16 -11.22 -10.44
C ASP A 105 17.25 -10.06 -10.01
N ALA A 106 17.51 -9.50 -8.84
CA ALA A 106 16.88 -8.28 -8.33
C ALA A 106 17.69 -7.00 -8.63
N THR A 107 18.70 -7.10 -9.50
CA THR A 107 19.40 -5.95 -10.07
C THR A 107 18.46 -5.18 -10.98
N SER A 108 18.54 -3.85 -11.01
CA SER A 108 17.86 -3.11 -12.08
C SER A 108 18.65 -3.22 -13.39
N SER A 109 18.19 -4.07 -14.30
CA SER A 109 18.82 -4.36 -15.61
C SER A 109 17.86 -4.08 -16.78
N ASP A 110 18.25 -4.46 -18.01
CA ASP A 110 17.40 -4.34 -19.21
C ASP A 110 16.94 -5.72 -19.73
N PRO A 111 15.79 -5.78 -20.44
CA PRO A 111 15.21 -7.05 -20.87
C PRO A 111 16.08 -7.87 -21.82
N LYS A 112 16.90 -7.22 -22.64
CA LYS A 112 17.80 -7.93 -23.56
C LYS A 112 18.87 -8.65 -22.77
N THR A 113 19.52 -7.96 -21.83
CA THR A 113 20.53 -8.56 -20.96
C THR A 113 19.94 -9.75 -20.19
N SER A 114 18.73 -9.65 -19.66
CA SER A 114 18.07 -10.78 -18.98
C SER A 114 17.93 -12.02 -19.87
N ARG A 115 17.50 -11.85 -21.13
CA ARG A 115 17.38 -12.96 -22.08
C ARG A 115 18.74 -13.55 -22.46
N ASP A 116 19.75 -12.71 -22.62
CA ASP A 116 21.11 -13.13 -22.91
C ASP A 116 21.67 -13.95 -21.73
N LEU A 117 21.51 -13.47 -20.48
CA LEU A 117 21.94 -14.17 -19.27
C LEU A 117 21.21 -15.49 -19.07
N ALA A 118 19.89 -15.51 -19.29
CA ALA A 118 19.12 -16.76 -19.24
C ALA A 118 19.66 -17.79 -20.24
N SER A 119 19.98 -17.36 -21.46
CA SER A 119 20.57 -18.23 -22.49
C SER A 119 21.96 -18.75 -22.11
N VAL A 120 22.76 -17.95 -21.40
CA VAL A 120 24.07 -18.38 -20.89
C VAL A 120 23.91 -19.40 -19.76
N LEU A 121 23.09 -19.10 -18.76
CA LEU A 121 22.88 -19.94 -17.58
C LEU A 121 22.18 -21.27 -17.90
N GLN A 122 21.32 -21.28 -18.92
CA GLN A 122 20.65 -22.50 -19.38
C GLN A 122 21.63 -23.60 -19.84
N LYS A 123 22.86 -23.24 -20.25
CA LYS A 123 23.90 -24.20 -20.65
C LYS A 123 24.32 -25.13 -19.49
N ASP A 124 24.22 -24.64 -18.25
CA ASP A 124 24.49 -25.41 -17.02
C ASP A 124 23.19 -25.87 -16.33
N ASN A 125 22.06 -25.85 -17.06
CA ASN A 125 20.73 -26.16 -16.54
C ASN A 125 20.32 -25.29 -15.33
N VAL A 126 20.71 -24.01 -15.36
CA VAL A 126 20.32 -23.01 -14.35
C VAL A 126 19.19 -22.16 -14.92
N THR A 127 18.09 -22.09 -14.17
CA THR A 127 16.93 -21.26 -14.53
C THR A 127 17.20 -19.81 -14.15
N PHE A 128 16.99 -18.85 -15.05
CA PHE A 128 17.11 -17.42 -14.74
C PHE A 128 15.74 -16.76 -14.66
N MET A 129 15.53 -15.95 -13.62
CA MET A 129 14.37 -15.09 -13.43
C MET A 129 14.83 -13.66 -13.17
N ASP A 130 14.37 -12.70 -13.97
CA ASP A 130 14.46 -11.29 -13.59
C ASP A 130 13.36 -10.96 -12.58
N CYS A 131 13.76 -10.43 -11.42
CA CYS A 131 12.88 -10.12 -10.30
C CYS A 131 13.10 -8.67 -9.85
N ALA A 132 12.69 -7.73 -10.68
CA ALA A 132 12.79 -6.31 -10.35
C ALA A 132 11.93 -5.98 -9.12
N VAL A 133 12.41 -5.10 -8.24
CA VAL A 133 11.68 -4.73 -7.01
C VAL A 133 11.32 -3.24 -6.92
N SER A 134 10.23 -2.93 -6.24
CA SER A 134 9.79 -1.56 -5.94
C SER A 134 9.35 -1.42 -4.47
N GLY A 135 9.54 -0.22 -3.90
CA GLY A 135 9.28 0.07 -2.47
C GLY A 135 10.48 0.65 -1.71
N GLY A 136 11.66 0.68 -2.34
CA GLY A 136 12.88 1.29 -1.81
C GLY A 136 13.47 0.58 -0.59
N PRO A 137 14.52 1.16 0.03
CA PRO A 137 15.22 0.55 1.17
C PRO A 137 14.29 0.29 2.37
N ALA A 138 13.36 1.20 2.66
CA ALA A 138 12.39 1.04 3.74
C ALA A 138 11.45 -0.15 3.50
N GLY A 139 10.99 -0.35 2.25
CA GLY A 139 10.18 -1.51 1.88
C GLY A 139 10.97 -2.82 1.99
N ALA A 140 12.22 -2.84 1.55
CA ALA A 140 13.10 -4.01 1.69
C ALA A 140 13.33 -4.36 3.16
N ALA A 141 13.63 -3.34 3.96
CA ALA A 141 13.84 -3.45 5.39
C ALA A 141 12.58 -3.91 6.13
N LYS A 142 11.37 -3.75 5.59
CA LYS A 142 10.08 -4.23 6.16
C LYS A 142 9.59 -5.54 5.56
N GLY A 143 10.13 -5.96 4.40
CA GLY A 143 9.64 -7.11 3.65
C GLY A 143 8.35 -6.83 2.87
N THR A 144 8.09 -5.56 2.56
CA THR A 144 6.84 -5.10 1.92
C THR A 144 7.07 -4.66 0.47
N LEU A 145 8.13 -5.14 -0.18
CA LEU A 145 8.41 -4.80 -1.57
C LEU A 145 7.31 -5.34 -2.49
N THR A 146 7.19 -4.70 -3.66
CA THR A 146 6.58 -5.32 -4.83
C THR A 146 7.67 -6.00 -5.65
N ALA A 147 7.50 -7.28 -5.97
CA ALA A 147 8.38 -8.03 -6.87
C ALA A 147 7.70 -8.25 -8.23
N MET A 148 8.38 -7.85 -9.29
CA MET A 148 7.96 -7.99 -10.69
C MET A 148 8.82 -9.09 -11.33
N ILE A 149 8.25 -10.27 -11.52
CA ILE A 149 8.99 -11.48 -11.93
C ILE A 149 8.75 -11.76 -13.40
N GLY A 150 9.82 -11.82 -14.20
CA GLY A 150 9.84 -12.40 -15.54
C GLY A 150 10.50 -13.80 -15.51
N GLY A 151 10.06 -14.69 -16.39
CA GLY A 151 10.64 -16.04 -16.49
C GLY A 151 10.06 -17.08 -15.52
N TYR A 152 9.00 -16.73 -14.77
CA TYR A 152 8.45 -17.60 -13.73
C TYR A 152 7.84 -18.90 -14.29
N ARG A 153 7.12 -18.80 -15.42
CA ARG A 153 6.40 -19.96 -16.00
C ARG A 153 7.32 -20.89 -16.78
N GLU A 154 8.52 -20.42 -17.14
CA GLU A 154 9.56 -21.18 -17.81
C GLU A 154 10.37 -22.05 -16.85
N ALA A 155 10.28 -21.79 -15.54
CA ALA A 155 10.98 -22.55 -14.53
C ALA A 155 10.35 -23.93 -14.28
N GLN A 156 11.21 -24.91 -14.00
CA GLN A 156 10.76 -26.18 -13.46
C GLN A 156 10.05 -25.95 -12.11
N ALA A 157 9.01 -26.74 -11.81
CA ALA A 157 8.16 -26.54 -10.63
C ALA A 157 8.96 -26.38 -9.32
N ALA A 158 9.94 -27.27 -9.08
CA ALA A 158 10.78 -27.21 -7.89
C ALA A 158 11.61 -25.90 -7.80
N SER A 159 12.18 -25.45 -8.93
CA SER A 159 12.93 -24.19 -8.99
C SER A 159 12.01 -22.98 -8.79
N ALA A 160 10.79 -23.01 -9.34
CA ALA A 160 9.79 -21.97 -9.16
C ALA A 160 9.33 -21.84 -7.71
N ASP A 161 9.12 -22.95 -7.02
CA ASP A 161 8.71 -22.97 -5.61
C ASP A 161 9.81 -22.40 -4.69
N ILE A 162 11.07 -22.79 -4.93
CA ILE A 162 12.22 -22.25 -4.18
C ILE A 162 12.33 -20.73 -4.40
N ALA A 163 12.24 -20.27 -5.66
CA ALA A 163 12.30 -18.85 -5.98
C ALA A 163 11.16 -18.06 -5.33
N LEU A 164 9.92 -18.56 -5.42
CA LEU A 164 8.76 -17.87 -4.86
C LEU A 164 8.81 -17.81 -3.33
N SER A 165 9.26 -18.88 -2.68
CA SER A 165 9.47 -18.92 -1.23
C SER A 165 10.50 -17.88 -0.78
N ALA A 166 11.63 -17.78 -1.50
CA ALA A 166 12.65 -16.78 -1.24
C ALA A 166 12.14 -15.35 -1.49
N ILE A 167 11.45 -15.10 -2.60
CA ILE A 167 10.93 -13.78 -2.97
C ILE A 167 9.88 -13.29 -1.96
N ARG A 168 8.97 -14.16 -1.52
CA ARG A 168 7.96 -13.83 -0.51
C ARG A 168 8.54 -13.45 0.85
N SER A 169 9.81 -13.77 1.14
CA SER A 169 10.46 -13.33 2.38
C SER A 169 10.70 -11.81 2.42
N PHE A 170 10.84 -11.16 1.26
CA PHE A 170 11.16 -9.74 1.13
C PHE A 170 10.13 -8.93 0.34
N ALA A 171 9.18 -9.58 -0.35
CA ALA A 171 8.12 -8.94 -1.11
C ALA A 171 6.73 -9.44 -0.68
N HIS A 172 5.86 -8.50 -0.31
CA HIS A 172 4.47 -8.79 0.06
C HIS A 172 3.58 -8.89 -1.19
N HIS A 173 3.85 -8.09 -2.21
CA HIS A 173 3.11 -8.13 -3.48
C HIS A 173 4.00 -8.75 -4.57
N VAL A 174 3.59 -9.90 -5.08
CA VAL A 174 4.34 -10.64 -6.10
C VAL A 174 3.53 -10.70 -7.38
N VAL A 175 4.11 -10.22 -8.47
CA VAL A 175 3.45 -10.15 -9.79
C VAL A 175 4.28 -10.90 -10.81
N HIS A 176 3.68 -11.88 -11.48
CA HIS A 176 4.29 -12.58 -12.61
C HIS A 176 3.98 -11.80 -13.89
N THR A 177 5.01 -11.22 -14.48
CA THR A 177 4.89 -10.21 -15.55
C THR A 177 5.02 -10.77 -16.96
N GLY A 178 5.37 -12.05 -17.08
CA GLY A 178 5.53 -12.72 -18.38
C GLY A 178 6.88 -13.41 -18.53
N PRO A 179 7.42 -13.49 -19.76
CA PRO A 179 8.65 -14.21 -20.04
C PRO A 179 9.89 -13.48 -19.54
N VAL A 180 11.05 -14.15 -19.59
CA VAL A 180 12.32 -13.55 -19.17
C VAL A 180 12.54 -12.17 -19.80
N GLY A 181 12.83 -11.19 -18.95
CA GLY A 181 13.02 -9.78 -19.24
C GLY A 181 11.78 -8.91 -18.99
N SER A 182 10.59 -9.49 -18.78
CA SER A 182 9.37 -8.71 -18.57
C SER A 182 9.35 -7.96 -17.24
N GLY A 183 9.96 -8.51 -16.18
CA GLY A 183 10.03 -7.87 -14.87
C GLY A 183 10.88 -6.60 -14.92
N HIS A 184 12.05 -6.69 -15.57
CA HIS A 184 12.89 -5.52 -15.84
C HIS A 184 12.22 -4.50 -16.78
N ALA A 185 11.47 -4.95 -17.79
CA ALA A 185 10.73 -4.06 -18.67
C ALA A 185 9.67 -3.25 -17.91
N VAL A 186 8.84 -3.93 -17.10
CA VAL A 186 7.80 -3.29 -16.27
C VAL A 186 8.43 -2.31 -15.30
N LYS A 187 9.54 -2.67 -14.65
CA LYS A 187 10.26 -1.78 -13.74
C LYS A 187 10.77 -0.52 -14.42
N ALA A 188 11.39 -0.65 -15.60
CA ALA A 188 11.91 0.48 -16.35
C ALA A 188 10.78 1.45 -16.71
N VAL A 189 9.65 0.95 -17.23
CA VAL A 189 8.48 1.77 -17.56
C VAL A 189 7.88 2.41 -16.30
N ASN A 190 7.73 1.66 -15.21
CA ASN A 190 7.26 2.19 -13.92
C ASN A 190 8.12 3.37 -13.45
N ASN A 191 9.44 3.25 -13.53
CA ASN A 191 10.35 4.32 -13.12
C ASN A 191 10.36 5.50 -14.13
N ALA A 192 10.12 5.26 -15.42
CA ALA A 192 9.90 6.33 -16.37
C ALA A 192 8.61 7.14 -16.08
N LEU A 193 7.55 6.47 -15.65
CA LEU A 193 6.32 7.12 -15.18
C LEU A 193 6.55 7.88 -13.86
N LEU A 194 7.35 7.33 -12.94
CA LEU A 194 7.78 8.05 -11.73
C LEU A 194 8.50 9.36 -12.08
N ALA A 195 9.49 9.31 -12.98
CA ALA A 195 10.22 10.50 -13.43
C ALA A 195 9.28 11.53 -14.08
N THR A 196 8.37 11.07 -14.95
CA THR A 196 7.36 11.92 -15.60
C THR A 196 6.52 12.66 -14.57
N ASN A 197 6.04 11.95 -13.55
CA ASN A 197 5.22 12.55 -12.50
C ASN A 197 6.03 13.55 -11.65
N LEU A 198 7.32 13.28 -11.37
CA LEU A 198 8.21 14.22 -10.67
C LEU A 198 8.36 15.52 -11.43
N TRP A 199 8.74 15.45 -12.71
CA TRP A 199 8.87 16.63 -13.57
C TRP A 199 7.56 17.41 -13.68
N ALA A 200 6.46 16.74 -14.05
CA ALA A 200 5.17 17.40 -14.25
C ALA A 200 4.65 18.06 -12.96
N THR A 201 4.80 17.40 -11.81
CA THR A 201 4.37 17.98 -10.52
C THR A 201 5.27 19.15 -10.14
N SER A 202 6.58 19.03 -10.33
CA SER A 202 7.53 20.12 -10.05
C SER A 202 7.24 21.36 -10.91
N GLU A 203 7.03 21.18 -12.22
CA GLU A 203 6.71 22.26 -13.15
C GLU A 203 5.37 22.92 -12.83
N GLY A 204 4.33 22.12 -12.57
CA GLY A 204 3.02 22.63 -12.22
C GLY A 204 3.03 23.46 -10.93
N LEU A 205 3.69 22.97 -9.87
CA LEU A 205 3.82 23.71 -8.62
C LEU A 205 4.72 24.95 -8.77
N ALA A 206 5.78 24.88 -9.59
CA ALA A 206 6.65 26.03 -9.83
C ALA A 206 5.94 27.13 -10.59
N LEU A 207 5.12 26.78 -11.58
CA LEU A 207 4.25 27.72 -12.29
C LEU A 207 3.27 28.40 -11.33
N LEU A 208 2.56 27.61 -10.50
CA LEU A 208 1.62 28.16 -9.52
C LEU A 208 2.31 29.04 -8.47
N SER A 209 3.52 28.67 -8.05
CA SER A 209 4.34 29.50 -7.15
C SER A 209 4.70 30.86 -7.74
N ARG A 210 4.97 30.94 -9.05
CA ARG A 210 5.19 32.23 -9.75
C ARG A 210 3.95 33.12 -9.77
N GLU A 211 2.78 32.51 -9.82
CA GLU A 211 1.49 33.21 -9.72
C GLU A 211 1.13 33.57 -8.25
N GLY A 212 2.03 33.30 -7.30
CA GLY A 212 1.83 33.60 -5.88
C GLY A 212 0.99 32.58 -5.11
N VAL A 213 0.69 31.43 -5.72
CA VAL A 213 -0.02 30.33 -5.05
C VAL A 213 0.96 29.53 -4.20
N ASP A 214 0.60 29.28 -2.94
CA ASP A 214 1.40 28.43 -2.06
C ASP A 214 1.51 26.99 -2.61
N PRO A 215 2.73 26.45 -2.82
CA PRO A 215 2.92 25.10 -3.37
C PRO A 215 2.25 23.99 -2.56
N ALA A 216 2.19 24.10 -1.23
CA ALA A 216 1.57 23.09 -0.39
C ALA A 216 0.04 23.11 -0.52
N ALA A 217 -0.57 24.31 -0.51
CA ALA A 217 -1.99 24.48 -0.78
C ALA A 217 -2.39 24.00 -2.19
N ALA A 218 -1.60 24.35 -3.21
CA ALA A 218 -1.79 23.90 -4.58
C ALA A 218 -1.73 22.36 -4.68
N LEU A 219 -0.68 21.76 -4.11
CA LEU A 219 -0.51 20.31 -4.13
C LEU A 219 -1.64 19.59 -3.40
N SER A 220 -2.10 20.13 -2.27
CA SER A 220 -3.27 19.61 -1.56
C SER A 220 -4.48 19.54 -2.50
N ALA A 221 -4.85 20.66 -3.15
CA ALA A 221 -5.96 20.69 -4.09
C ALA A 221 -5.78 19.71 -5.27
N ILE A 222 -4.56 19.62 -5.83
CA ILE A 222 -4.25 18.72 -6.95
C ILE A 222 -4.38 17.24 -6.55
N ASN A 223 -3.91 16.87 -5.36
CA ASN A 223 -3.97 15.48 -4.89
C ASN A 223 -5.39 14.97 -4.64
N TYR A 224 -6.34 15.88 -4.41
CA TYR A 224 -7.77 15.58 -4.35
C TYR A 224 -8.49 15.71 -5.70
N SER A 225 -7.76 16.05 -6.76
CA SER A 225 -8.28 16.29 -8.11
C SER A 225 -7.71 15.29 -9.13
N SER A 226 -8.08 15.43 -10.41
CA SER A 226 -7.63 14.54 -11.50
C SER A 226 -6.13 14.64 -11.81
N GLY A 227 -5.46 15.70 -11.37
CA GLY A 227 -4.01 15.87 -11.49
C GLY A 227 -3.19 15.06 -10.47
N ARG A 228 -3.84 14.31 -9.57
CA ARG A 228 -3.16 13.54 -8.53
C ARG A 228 -2.20 12.50 -9.11
N SER A 229 -1.08 12.30 -8.44
CA SER A 229 -0.15 11.21 -8.70
C SER A 229 0.41 10.67 -7.39
N TRP A 230 0.98 9.47 -7.42
CA TRP A 230 1.65 8.92 -6.24
C TRP A 230 2.80 9.83 -5.76
N VAL A 231 3.48 10.49 -6.70
CA VAL A 231 4.53 11.49 -6.40
C VAL A 231 3.94 12.69 -5.65
N GLY A 232 2.81 13.21 -6.10
CA GLY A 232 2.15 14.32 -5.41
C GLY A 232 1.68 13.96 -4.00
N ILE A 233 1.16 12.73 -3.80
CA ILE A 233 0.64 12.27 -2.50
C ILE A 233 1.76 11.99 -1.51
N GLN A 234 2.84 11.34 -1.94
CA GLN A 234 3.87 10.84 -1.02
C GLN A 234 5.22 11.56 -1.15
N ARG A 235 5.73 11.76 -2.37
CA ARG A 235 7.08 12.31 -2.55
C ARG A 235 7.19 13.77 -2.18
N PHE A 236 6.25 14.57 -2.63
CA PHE A 236 6.32 16.00 -2.41
C PHE A 236 6.19 16.38 -0.93
N PRO A 237 5.17 15.92 -0.19
CA PRO A 237 5.04 16.24 1.22
C PRO A 237 6.20 15.72 2.07
N ASP A 238 6.63 14.47 1.83
CA ASP A 238 7.57 13.78 2.70
C ASP A 238 9.04 14.15 2.45
N HIS A 239 9.39 14.66 1.26
CA HIS A 239 10.79 14.89 0.89
C HIS A 239 11.10 16.20 0.16
N ILE A 240 10.14 16.81 -0.56
CA ILE A 240 10.43 17.98 -1.42
C ILE A 240 9.98 19.28 -0.75
N LEU A 241 8.70 19.38 -0.38
CA LEU A 241 8.12 20.59 0.22
C LEU A 241 8.74 20.92 1.59
N ASN A 242 9.19 19.89 2.31
CA ASN A 242 9.90 20.04 3.59
C ASN A 242 11.41 20.27 3.44
N GLY A 243 11.93 20.25 2.21
CA GLY A 243 13.33 20.57 1.89
C GLY A 243 14.35 19.48 2.22
N ARG A 244 13.95 18.24 2.51
CA ARG A 244 14.90 17.18 2.94
C ARG A 244 15.63 16.47 1.80
N PHE A 245 14.93 16.19 0.70
CA PHE A 245 15.45 15.49 -0.49
C PHE A 245 16.19 14.18 -0.17
N ASP A 246 15.66 13.39 0.76
CA ASP A 246 16.36 12.30 1.43
C ASP A 246 15.67 10.93 1.29
N TYR A 247 14.92 10.71 0.22
CA TYR A 247 14.19 9.43 0.04
C TYR A 247 15.12 8.21 0.00
N GLY A 248 16.31 8.36 -0.58
CA GLY A 248 17.32 7.31 -0.70
C GLY A 248 17.28 6.54 -2.02
N PHE A 249 16.83 7.18 -3.11
CA PHE A 249 16.93 6.63 -4.47
C PHE A 249 17.67 7.60 -5.38
N ALA A 250 18.88 7.20 -5.80
CA ALA A 250 19.77 8.05 -6.57
C ALA A 250 19.21 8.41 -7.96
N LEU A 251 19.38 9.67 -8.36
CA LEU A 251 18.92 10.21 -9.63
C LEU A 251 19.55 9.49 -10.82
N ASP A 252 20.83 9.11 -10.75
CA ASP A 252 21.51 8.33 -11.79
C ASP A 252 20.83 6.98 -12.05
N LEU A 253 20.31 6.34 -11.00
CA LEU A 253 19.59 5.08 -11.12
C LEU A 253 18.24 5.30 -11.80
N LEU A 254 17.53 6.37 -11.45
CA LEU A 254 16.30 6.75 -12.15
C LEU A 254 16.56 7.08 -13.62
N ALA A 255 17.59 7.88 -13.93
CA ALA A 255 17.98 8.23 -15.29
C ALA A 255 18.30 6.98 -16.15
N LYS A 256 19.02 6.02 -15.57
CA LYS A 256 19.30 4.72 -16.19
C LYS A 256 18.02 3.94 -16.51
N ASP A 257 17.06 3.91 -15.59
CA ASP A 257 15.80 3.19 -15.80
C ASP A 257 14.93 3.87 -16.86
N VAL A 258 14.89 5.21 -16.90
CA VAL A 258 14.20 5.98 -17.95
C VAL A 258 14.81 5.68 -19.33
N ARG A 259 16.15 5.73 -19.45
CA ARG A 259 16.87 5.34 -20.67
C ARG A 259 16.53 3.91 -21.11
N THR A 260 16.47 3.00 -20.14
CA THR A 260 16.10 1.60 -20.41
C THR A 260 14.69 1.51 -20.99
N ALA A 261 13.72 2.23 -20.42
CA ALA A 261 12.34 2.26 -20.89
C ALA A 261 12.22 2.80 -22.32
N VAL A 262 12.87 3.92 -22.63
CA VAL A 262 12.87 4.51 -23.99
C VAL A 262 13.56 3.57 -24.98
N GLY A 263 14.66 2.92 -24.57
CA GLY A 263 15.36 1.93 -25.39
C GLY A 263 14.50 0.73 -25.80
N LEU A 264 13.43 0.41 -25.05
CA LEU A 264 12.49 -0.66 -25.42
C LEU A 264 11.76 -0.36 -26.73
N ALA A 265 11.36 0.91 -26.96
CA ALA A 265 10.66 1.29 -28.19
C ALA A 265 11.52 1.07 -29.44
N GLY A 266 12.80 1.48 -29.38
CA GLY A 266 13.75 1.26 -30.47
C GLY A 266 13.94 -0.22 -30.81
N SER A 267 13.92 -1.10 -29.80
CA SER A 267 14.04 -2.55 -30.01
C SER A 267 12.81 -3.21 -30.63
N GLN A 268 11.66 -2.55 -30.58
CA GLN A 268 10.38 -3.07 -31.11
C GLN A 268 9.95 -2.39 -32.42
N GLY A 269 10.80 -1.55 -33.01
CA GLY A 269 10.47 -0.82 -34.23
C GLY A 269 9.43 0.30 -34.03
N ALA A 270 9.12 0.66 -32.79
CA ALA A 270 8.29 1.83 -32.48
C ALA A 270 9.11 3.11 -32.68
N THR A 271 8.56 4.06 -33.44
CA THR A 271 9.34 5.20 -33.95
C THR A 271 9.22 6.49 -33.12
N SER A 272 8.32 6.57 -32.13
CA SER A 272 8.21 7.78 -31.30
C SER A 272 7.56 7.54 -29.92
N LEU A 273 8.26 7.98 -28.86
CA LEU A 273 7.74 8.12 -27.49
C LEU A 273 7.92 9.57 -27.02
N PRO A 274 7.14 10.55 -27.53
CA PRO A 274 7.46 11.96 -27.39
C PRO A 274 7.64 12.40 -25.93
N VAL A 275 6.75 11.98 -25.04
CA VAL A 275 6.82 12.32 -23.61
C VAL A 275 8.04 11.67 -22.94
N LEU A 276 8.21 10.34 -23.08
CA LEU A 276 9.27 9.63 -22.37
C LEU A 276 10.67 9.97 -22.91
N SER A 277 10.80 10.25 -24.22
CA SER A 277 12.05 10.75 -24.80
C SER A 277 12.44 12.12 -24.22
N HIS A 278 11.48 13.02 -24.04
CA HIS A 278 11.76 14.31 -23.41
C HIS A 278 12.10 14.17 -21.92
N ILE A 279 11.37 13.33 -21.19
CA ILE A 279 11.67 13.03 -19.78
C ILE A 279 13.05 12.38 -19.63
N GLN A 280 13.47 11.55 -20.59
CA GLN A 280 14.84 11.01 -20.62
C GLN A 280 15.87 12.14 -20.70
N GLU A 281 15.76 13.03 -21.67
CA GLU A 281 16.69 14.15 -21.84
C GLU A 281 16.75 15.03 -20.59
N LEU A 282 15.59 15.40 -20.03
CA LEU A 282 15.51 16.21 -18.82
C LEU A 282 16.17 15.52 -17.61
N THR A 283 15.86 14.23 -17.42
CA THR A 283 16.37 13.47 -16.26
C THR A 283 17.87 13.20 -16.38
N GLU A 284 18.37 12.90 -17.58
CA GLU A 284 19.82 12.73 -17.83
C GLU A 284 20.59 14.04 -17.62
N ARG A 285 20.03 15.16 -18.08
CA ARG A 285 20.62 16.48 -17.83
C ARG A 285 20.64 16.82 -16.34
N ALA A 286 19.54 16.58 -15.63
CA ALA A 286 19.48 16.82 -14.19
C ALA A 286 20.49 15.95 -13.42
N ALA A 287 20.67 14.68 -13.82
CA ALA A 287 21.67 13.79 -13.24
C ALA A 287 23.10 14.33 -13.40
N LEU A 288 23.43 14.85 -14.60
CA LEU A 288 24.73 15.49 -14.85
C LEU A 288 24.92 16.78 -14.04
N ASP A 289 23.90 17.63 -13.99
CA ASP A 289 23.98 18.96 -13.36
C ASP A 289 23.99 18.90 -11.82
N LEU A 290 23.32 17.91 -11.23
CA LEU A 290 23.19 17.74 -9.78
C LEU A 290 24.23 16.77 -9.19
N GLY A 291 24.84 15.94 -10.03
CA GLY A 291 25.86 14.97 -9.65
C GLY A 291 25.31 13.60 -9.21
N SER A 292 26.19 12.60 -9.22
CA SER A 292 25.83 11.17 -9.11
C SER A 292 25.19 10.74 -7.79
N ASN A 293 25.34 11.54 -6.73
CA ASN A 293 24.81 11.25 -5.39
C ASN A 293 23.49 11.98 -5.10
N ALA A 294 22.96 12.77 -6.05
CA ALA A 294 21.69 13.45 -5.87
C ALA A 294 20.55 12.43 -5.74
N ASP A 295 19.63 12.67 -4.80
CA ASP A 295 18.39 11.91 -4.74
C ASP A 295 17.48 12.29 -5.92
N HIS A 296 16.69 11.34 -6.42
CA HIS A 296 15.76 11.59 -7.52
C HIS A 296 14.74 12.71 -7.24
N THR A 297 14.44 12.99 -5.97
CA THR A 297 13.58 14.12 -5.56
C THR A 297 14.21 15.48 -5.88
N CYS A 298 15.54 15.57 -6.04
CA CYS A 298 16.25 16.79 -6.43
C CYS A 298 15.93 17.25 -7.86
N ILE A 299 15.20 16.48 -8.67
CA ILE A 299 14.62 16.96 -9.94
C ILE A 299 13.88 18.29 -9.73
N ALA A 300 13.21 18.47 -8.58
CA ALA A 300 12.55 19.73 -8.24
C ALA A 300 13.52 20.93 -8.26
N HIS A 301 14.78 20.77 -7.88
CA HIS A 301 15.78 21.84 -7.93
C HIS A 301 16.10 22.30 -9.36
N SER A 302 16.10 21.38 -10.32
CA SER A 302 16.29 21.73 -11.73
C SER A 302 15.16 22.64 -12.21
N VAL A 303 13.92 22.31 -11.84
CA VAL A 303 12.74 23.14 -12.16
C VAL A 303 12.81 24.49 -11.43
N GLU A 304 13.06 24.49 -10.12
CA GLU A 304 13.16 25.69 -9.29
C GLU A 304 14.20 26.68 -9.82
N ARG A 305 15.38 26.18 -10.20
CA ARG A 305 16.44 26.99 -10.82
C ARG A 305 15.99 27.60 -12.14
N SER A 306 15.31 26.82 -12.99
CA SER A 306 14.84 27.29 -14.30
C SER A 306 13.73 28.35 -14.20
N MET A 307 12.86 28.21 -13.19
CA MET A 307 11.67 29.05 -13.01
C MET A 307 11.94 30.24 -12.07
N GLY A 308 13.06 30.24 -11.35
CA GLY A 308 13.42 31.28 -10.39
C GLY A 308 12.54 31.28 -9.14
N VAL A 309 12.05 30.11 -8.73
CA VAL A 309 11.13 29.96 -7.57
C VAL A 309 11.66 28.97 -6.55
N THR A 310 11.01 28.94 -5.39
CA THR A 310 11.27 27.94 -4.37
C THR A 310 9.96 27.26 -3.97
N LEU A 311 9.87 25.94 -4.14
CA LEU A 311 8.68 25.15 -3.79
C LEU A 311 8.55 24.88 -2.29
N ARG A 312 9.57 25.25 -1.51
CA ARG A 312 9.60 25.03 -0.07
C ARG A 312 8.58 25.99 0.57
N SER A 313 7.76 25.48 1.47
CA SER A 313 6.73 26.27 2.16
C SER A 313 7.35 27.49 2.84
N SER A 314 6.85 28.69 2.54
CA SER A 314 7.29 29.97 3.13
C SER A 314 6.88 30.12 4.61
N GLY A 315 6.06 29.22 5.14
CA GLY A 315 5.90 29.00 6.57
C GLY A 315 6.71 27.77 6.99
N GLY A 316 7.65 27.93 7.93
CA GLY A 316 8.46 26.83 8.45
C GLY A 316 7.62 25.60 8.76
N ILE A 317 8.15 24.42 8.38
CA ILE A 317 7.59 23.07 8.57
C ILE A 317 6.06 23.08 8.73
N LEU A 318 5.31 22.87 7.64
CA LEU A 318 3.98 22.29 7.79
C LEU A 318 4.17 20.97 8.55
N PRO A 319 3.65 20.84 9.79
CA PRO A 319 3.68 19.56 10.47
C PRO A 319 2.83 18.56 9.66
N PRO A 320 2.97 17.22 9.88
CA PRO A 320 1.90 16.30 9.48
C PRO A 320 0.58 16.88 9.98
N PRO A 321 -0.52 16.84 9.20
CA PRO A 321 -1.68 17.73 9.38
C PRO A 321 -2.05 17.86 10.86
N THR A 322 -1.63 18.95 11.48
CA THR A 322 -1.94 19.22 12.88
C THR A 322 -3.34 19.77 12.92
N LYS A 323 -4.17 19.13 13.73
CA LYS A 323 -5.40 19.66 14.30
C LYS A 323 -5.24 21.14 14.66
N LYS A 324 -5.75 22.03 13.84
CA LYS A 324 -6.26 23.31 14.31
C LYS A 324 -7.73 23.33 13.98
N GLY A 325 -8.51 23.19 15.05
CA GLY A 325 -9.93 23.48 15.01
C GLY A 325 -10.16 24.88 14.46
N PHE A 326 -11.29 25.03 13.78
CA PHE A 326 -11.87 26.31 13.47
C PHE A 326 -11.88 27.17 14.75
N SER A 327 -11.12 28.26 14.77
CA SER A 327 -11.31 29.26 15.82
C SER A 327 -12.68 29.89 15.60
N SER A 328 -13.48 29.92 16.65
CA SER A 328 -14.74 30.63 16.73
C SER A 328 -14.52 32.13 16.48
N ALA A 329 -14.80 32.56 15.25
CA ALA A 329 -15.18 33.94 14.99
C ALA A 329 -16.68 34.07 15.25
N ALA A 330 -17.05 35.10 16.00
CA ALA A 330 -18.35 35.31 16.60
C ALA A 330 -19.53 35.32 15.61
N GLY A 331 -20.63 34.68 16.02
CA GLY A 331 -21.99 35.04 15.63
C GLY A 331 -22.46 34.66 14.23
N GLY A 332 -22.72 33.37 13.98
CA GLY A 332 -23.46 32.89 12.82
C GLY A 332 -23.77 31.40 12.96
N VAL A 333 -24.98 30.97 12.62
CA VAL A 333 -25.42 29.56 12.69
C VAL A 333 -24.48 28.70 11.83
N THR A 334 -23.71 27.81 12.46
CA THR A 334 -22.80 26.89 11.76
C THR A 334 -23.62 25.81 11.07
N ARG A 335 -23.70 25.83 9.73
CA ARG A 335 -24.31 24.73 8.96
C ARG A 335 -23.49 23.44 9.12
N ILE A 336 -24.15 22.31 9.37
CA ILE A 336 -23.61 20.95 9.40
C ILE A 336 -23.23 20.52 7.98
N LEU A 337 -24.06 20.82 6.98
CA LEU A 337 -23.75 20.55 5.58
C LEU A 337 -23.31 21.83 4.85
N PRO A 338 -22.08 21.89 4.33
CA PRO A 338 -21.66 23.02 3.51
C PRO A 338 -22.43 23.04 2.18
N GLU A 339 -22.46 24.21 1.52
CA GLU A 339 -23.05 24.31 0.19
C GLU A 339 -22.31 23.43 -0.83
N GLY A 340 -23.06 22.83 -1.76
CA GLY A 340 -22.50 22.01 -2.83
C GLY A 340 -22.27 20.54 -2.47
N ILE A 341 -22.83 20.06 -1.35
CA ILE A 341 -23.00 18.62 -1.08
C ILE A 341 -24.07 18.05 -2.02
N GLU A 342 -23.70 16.99 -2.73
CA GLU A 342 -24.51 16.26 -3.72
C GLU A 342 -24.90 14.86 -3.19
N MET A 343 -24.13 14.30 -2.25
CA MET A 343 -24.36 12.96 -1.69
C MET A 343 -23.95 12.87 -0.22
N CYS A 344 -24.78 12.24 0.60
CA CYS A 344 -24.44 11.82 1.96
C CYS A 344 -24.28 10.30 2.00
N VAL A 345 -23.15 9.82 2.52
CA VAL A 345 -22.87 8.40 2.76
C VAL A 345 -22.92 8.14 4.25
N PHE A 346 -23.81 7.26 4.69
CA PHE A 346 -23.95 6.87 6.09
C PHE A 346 -23.40 5.47 6.30
N ASP A 347 -22.58 5.29 7.35
CA ASP A 347 -22.45 3.93 7.89
C ASP A 347 -23.82 3.44 8.36
N MET A 348 -24.04 2.12 8.33
CA MET A 348 -25.26 1.51 8.81
C MET A 348 -25.28 1.41 10.34
N ALA A 349 -24.43 0.56 10.92
CA ALA A 349 -24.37 0.32 12.35
C ALA A 349 -23.88 1.57 13.11
N GLY A 350 -24.44 1.84 14.29
CA GLY A 350 -24.04 2.95 15.16
C GLY A 350 -24.36 4.36 14.61
N THR A 351 -24.70 4.46 13.33
CA THR A 351 -24.91 5.73 12.63
C THR A 351 -26.36 5.92 12.19
N VAL A 352 -26.98 4.91 11.56
CA VAL A 352 -28.42 4.96 11.21
C VAL A 352 -29.21 3.75 11.74
N ILE A 353 -28.52 2.70 12.18
CA ILE A 353 -29.09 1.53 12.84
C ILE A 353 -28.52 1.43 14.25
N ASP A 354 -29.40 1.44 15.24
CA ASP A 354 -29.09 1.03 16.60
C ASP A 354 -29.21 -0.49 16.68
N GLU A 355 -28.08 -1.14 16.91
CA GLU A 355 -28.00 -2.59 17.04
C GLU A 355 -27.66 -3.04 18.47
N GLY A 356 -27.62 -2.11 19.44
CA GLY A 356 -27.43 -2.44 20.86
C GLY A 356 -26.18 -3.26 21.19
N GLY A 357 -25.14 -3.22 20.34
CA GLY A 357 -23.90 -4.00 20.52
C GLY A 357 -23.94 -5.45 20.02
N ILE A 358 -25.03 -5.88 19.36
CA ILE A 358 -25.24 -7.28 18.92
C ILE A 358 -24.03 -7.88 18.20
N VAL A 359 -23.39 -7.14 17.30
CA VAL A 359 -22.22 -7.63 16.57
C VAL A 359 -21.07 -8.00 17.48
N TYR A 360 -20.74 -7.10 18.41
CA TYR A 360 -19.59 -7.29 19.29
C TYR A 360 -19.92 -8.32 20.35
N ASP A 361 -21.15 -8.35 20.86
CA ASP A 361 -21.62 -9.41 21.76
C ASP A 361 -21.55 -10.78 21.09
N THR A 362 -22.05 -10.91 19.86
CA THR A 362 -22.01 -12.17 19.09
C THR A 362 -20.57 -12.59 18.81
N LEU A 363 -19.69 -11.65 18.44
CA LEU A 363 -18.28 -11.93 18.20
C LEU A 363 -17.57 -12.40 19.48
N LYS A 364 -17.82 -11.71 20.60
CA LYS A 364 -17.30 -12.08 21.93
C LYS A 364 -17.80 -13.45 22.34
N GLU A 365 -19.08 -13.76 22.16
CA GLU A 365 -19.68 -15.06 22.46
C GLU A 365 -19.06 -16.19 21.62
N VAL A 366 -18.88 -15.99 20.32
CA VAL A 366 -18.26 -16.98 19.42
C VAL A 366 -16.81 -17.24 19.83
N MET A 367 -16.03 -16.19 20.08
CA MET A 367 -14.62 -16.32 20.44
C MET A 367 -14.45 -16.93 21.84
N ARG A 368 -15.25 -16.53 22.83
CA ARG A 368 -15.24 -17.11 24.18
C ARG A 368 -15.74 -18.54 24.19
N GLY A 369 -16.75 -18.87 23.37
CA GLY A 369 -17.24 -20.23 23.18
C GLY A 369 -16.19 -21.19 22.61
N ASP A 370 -15.19 -20.65 21.92
CA ASP A 370 -14.02 -21.38 21.42
C ASP A 370 -12.85 -21.45 22.42
N GLY A 371 -12.99 -20.83 23.59
CA GLY A 371 -11.95 -20.77 24.62
C GLY A 371 -10.90 -19.68 24.42
N LEU A 372 -11.11 -18.72 23.50
CA LEU A 372 -10.22 -17.55 23.40
C LEU A 372 -10.41 -16.63 24.61
N VAL A 373 -9.30 -16.16 25.17
CA VAL A 373 -9.27 -15.30 26.36
C VAL A 373 -8.74 -13.92 25.98
N PHE A 374 -9.50 -12.89 26.33
CA PHE A 374 -9.16 -11.49 26.12
C PHE A 374 -9.94 -10.62 27.10
N THR A 375 -9.35 -9.49 27.48
CA THR A 375 -10.01 -8.44 28.26
C THR A 375 -10.91 -7.58 27.36
N GLU A 376 -11.87 -6.88 27.96
CA GLU A 376 -12.71 -5.92 27.24
C GLU A 376 -11.85 -4.84 26.58
N ALA A 377 -10.87 -4.26 27.29
CA ALA A 377 -9.99 -3.23 26.71
C ALA A 377 -9.16 -3.72 25.50
N GLU A 378 -8.69 -4.96 25.53
CA GLU A 378 -7.96 -5.55 24.39
C GLU A 378 -8.88 -5.77 23.19
N PHE A 379 -10.09 -6.25 23.42
CA PHE A 379 -11.07 -6.41 22.34
C PHE A 379 -11.52 -5.05 21.81
N ASP A 380 -11.71 -4.08 22.69
CA ASP A 380 -12.27 -2.79 22.34
C ASP A 380 -11.32 -1.98 21.45
N ALA A 381 -10.01 -2.22 21.54
CA ALA A 381 -9.00 -1.68 20.62
C ALA A 381 -9.19 -2.14 19.16
N TRP A 382 -10.02 -3.15 18.93
CA TRP A 382 -10.35 -3.69 17.61
C TRP A 382 -11.77 -3.33 17.13
N HIS A 383 -12.49 -2.45 17.83
CA HIS A 383 -13.75 -1.91 17.31
C HIS A 383 -13.58 -1.32 15.91
N GLY A 384 -14.58 -1.55 15.05
CA GLY A 384 -14.55 -1.15 13.63
C GLY A 384 -13.62 -1.97 12.72
N ALA A 385 -12.76 -2.84 13.25
CA ALA A 385 -11.90 -3.69 12.42
C ALA A 385 -12.68 -4.80 11.69
N ASN A 386 -12.06 -5.38 10.65
CA ASN A 386 -12.61 -6.55 9.97
C ASN A 386 -12.71 -7.71 10.96
N LYS A 387 -13.89 -8.32 11.05
CA LYS A 387 -14.22 -9.33 12.07
C LYS A 387 -13.35 -10.59 11.94
N GLU A 388 -12.97 -10.96 10.72
CA GLU A 388 -12.03 -12.06 10.47
C GLU A 388 -10.63 -11.72 10.96
N GLU A 389 -10.16 -10.48 10.76
CA GLU A 389 -8.86 -10.01 11.28
C GLU A 389 -8.82 -10.00 12.81
N VAL A 390 -9.93 -9.59 13.46
CA VAL A 390 -10.05 -9.63 14.93
C VAL A 390 -9.92 -11.07 15.42
N ILE A 391 -10.66 -12.00 14.82
CA ILE A 391 -10.59 -13.42 15.16
C ILE A 391 -9.16 -13.93 14.93
N ALA A 392 -8.54 -13.64 13.78
CA ALA A 392 -7.19 -14.06 13.45
C ALA A 392 -6.16 -13.57 14.47
N HIS A 393 -6.30 -12.32 14.94
CA HIS A 393 -5.42 -11.75 15.96
C HIS A 393 -5.47 -12.54 17.27
N PHE A 394 -6.67 -12.79 17.79
CA PHE A 394 -6.84 -13.49 19.07
C PHE A 394 -6.55 -14.99 18.96
N VAL A 395 -6.84 -15.62 17.82
CA VAL A 395 -6.41 -17.00 17.53
C VAL A 395 -4.88 -17.11 17.56
N LYS A 396 -4.19 -16.13 16.96
CA LYS A 396 -2.73 -16.09 16.96
C LYS A 396 -2.14 -15.85 18.36
N LEU A 397 -2.78 -15.00 19.16
CA LEU A 397 -2.38 -14.73 20.56
C LEU A 397 -2.53 -15.95 21.46
N ALA A 398 -3.56 -16.79 21.24
CA ALA A 398 -3.75 -18.02 22.00
C ALA A 398 -2.60 -19.03 21.83
N GLY A 399 -1.85 -18.95 20.72
CA GLY A 399 -0.62 -19.72 20.54
C GLY A 399 -0.79 -21.21 20.26
N ASP A 400 -2.02 -21.69 20.04
CA ASP A 400 -2.31 -23.09 19.78
C ASP A 400 -2.10 -23.43 18.29
N GLY A 401 -1.14 -24.33 18.00
CA GLY A 401 -0.93 -24.91 16.67
C GLY A 401 -0.01 -24.10 15.73
N ASP A 402 0.25 -24.66 14.55
CA ASP A 402 0.99 -23.99 13.47
C ASP A 402 0.12 -23.00 12.68
N GLY A 403 0.73 -22.24 11.75
CA GLY A 403 0.00 -21.21 11.00
C GLY A 403 -1.20 -21.76 10.20
N ALA A 404 -1.10 -22.97 9.64
CA ALA A 404 -2.19 -23.58 8.90
C ALA A 404 -3.36 -23.98 9.81
N THR A 405 -3.06 -24.45 11.01
CA THR A 405 -4.06 -24.79 12.04
C THR A 405 -4.77 -23.53 12.53
N GLN A 406 -4.03 -22.43 12.73
CA GLN A 406 -4.57 -21.12 13.12
C GLN A 406 -5.50 -20.55 12.04
N ASP A 407 -5.09 -20.60 10.77
CA ASP A 407 -5.91 -20.13 9.64
C ASP A 407 -7.24 -20.90 9.55
N THR A 408 -7.17 -22.24 9.72
CA THR A 408 -8.37 -23.10 9.72
C THR A 408 -9.31 -22.78 10.89
N ARG A 409 -8.75 -22.51 12.08
CA ARG A 409 -9.52 -22.12 13.28
C ARG A 409 -10.20 -20.76 13.07
N THR A 410 -9.49 -19.79 12.52
CA THR A 410 -10.04 -18.47 12.17
C THR A 410 -11.21 -18.59 11.20
N ALA A 411 -11.04 -19.31 10.10
CA ALA A 411 -12.09 -19.48 9.09
C ALA A 411 -13.36 -20.12 9.68
N ARG A 412 -13.21 -21.14 10.53
CA ARG A 412 -14.35 -21.78 11.22
C ARG A 412 -15.09 -20.82 12.15
N LEU A 413 -14.36 -20.05 12.96
CA LEU A 413 -14.96 -19.10 13.90
C LEU A 413 -15.65 -17.95 13.16
N TYR A 414 -15.06 -17.48 12.06
CA TYR A 414 -15.66 -16.44 11.25
C TYR A 414 -16.97 -16.93 10.59
N ALA A 415 -16.99 -18.17 10.08
CA ALA A 415 -18.22 -18.79 9.57
C ALA A 415 -19.31 -18.93 10.65
N LEU A 416 -18.94 -19.37 11.87
CA LEU A 416 -19.87 -19.49 13.00
C LEU A 416 -20.41 -18.12 13.45
N PHE A 417 -19.57 -17.09 13.44
CA PHE A 417 -19.98 -15.71 13.69
C PHE A 417 -21.00 -15.24 12.63
N GLN A 418 -20.76 -15.51 11.36
CA GLN A 418 -21.69 -15.17 10.28
C GLN A 418 -23.06 -15.87 10.42
N GLU A 419 -23.09 -17.11 10.92
CA GLU A 419 -24.33 -17.83 11.20
C GLU A 419 -25.09 -17.20 12.38
N ARG A 420 -24.41 -17.02 13.53
CA ARG A 420 -25.04 -16.48 14.74
C ARG A 420 -25.52 -15.05 14.58
N ILE A 421 -24.81 -14.25 13.81
CA ILE A 421 -25.20 -12.86 13.59
C ILE A 421 -26.46 -12.77 12.73
N LYS A 422 -26.63 -13.66 11.75
CA LYS A 422 -27.87 -13.77 10.98
C LYS A 422 -29.04 -14.13 11.90
N ASP A 423 -28.86 -15.08 12.80
CA ASP A 423 -29.89 -15.41 13.80
C ASP A 423 -30.20 -14.24 14.73
N ALA A 424 -29.17 -13.56 15.23
CA ALA A 424 -29.33 -12.40 16.10
C ALA A 424 -30.08 -11.26 15.39
N TYR A 425 -29.78 -11.00 14.11
CA TYR A 425 -30.41 -9.94 13.32
C TYR A 425 -31.82 -10.26 12.84
N PHE A 426 -32.13 -11.52 12.50
CA PHE A 426 -33.39 -11.87 11.83
C PHE A 426 -34.38 -12.63 12.72
N ASN A 427 -33.92 -13.33 13.75
CA ASN A 427 -34.77 -14.13 14.63
C ASN A 427 -34.99 -13.51 16.02
N SER A 428 -34.23 -12.44 16.38
CA SER A 428 -34.45 -11.69 17.62
C SER A 428 -35.42 -10.52 17.41
N VAL A 429 -36.60 -10.60 18.05
CA VAL A 429 -37.58 -9.51 18.05
C VAL A 429 -37.12 -8.44 19.05
N GLY A 430 -37.04 -7.18 18.61
CA GLY A 430 -36.94 -6.01 19.51
C GLY A 430 -35.55 -5.47 19.88
N LYS A 431 -34.44 -5.97 19.32
CA LYS A 431 -33.08 -5.46 19.63
C LYS A 431 -32.44 -4.54 18.59
N ILE A 432 -33.00 -4.44 17.38
CA ILE A 432 -32.48 -3.57 16.31
C ILE A 432 -33.53 -2.57 15.92
N ALA A 433 -33.17 -1.29 15.92
CA ALA A 433 -34.03 -0.17 15.59
C ALA A 433 -33.30 0.84 14.69
N ALA A 434 -34.05 1.68 13.98
CA ALA A 434 -33.48 2.85 13.35
C ALA A 434 -33.01 3.84 14.42
N ILE A 435 -31.87 4.48 14.20
CA ILE A 435 -31.48 5.64 15.02
C ILE A 435 -32.56 6.72 14.88
N ASP A 436 -32.97 7.30 16.01
CA ASP A 436 -34.00 8.34 16.07
C ASP A 436 -33.68 9.47 15.08
N GLY A 437 -34.66 9.82 14.23
CA GLY A 437 -34.54 10.86 13.22
C GLY A 437 -33.88 10.46 11.90
N ALA A 438 -33.28 9.26 11.78
CA ALA A 438 -32.58 8.85 10.55
C ALA A 438 -33.51 8.77 9.31
N PRO A 439 -34.71 8.15 9.36
CA PRO A 439 -35.64 8.15 8.23
C PRO A 439 -36.05 9.56 7.79
N GLU A 440 -36.31 10.46 8.75
CA GLU A 440 -36.71 11.84 8.49
C GLU A 440 -35.58 12.62 7.81
N VAL A 441 -34.33 12.39 8.22
CA VAL A 441 -33.15 13.00 7.60
C VAL A 441 -33.03 12.54 6.15
N PHE A 442 -33.22 11.26 5.85
CA PHE A 442 -33.16 10.76 4.47
C PHE A 442 -34.21 11.42 3.58
N VAL A 443 -35.44 11.54 4.08
CA VAL A 443 -36.51 12.25 3.36
C VAL A 443 -36.14 13.72 3.15
N ALA A 444 -35.61 14.39 4.16
CA ALA A 444 -35.25 15.81 4.08
C ALA A 444 -34.09 16.06 3.10
N LEU A 445 -33.05 15.22 3.12
CA LEU A 445 -31.93 15.28 2.17
C LEU A 445 -32.40 15.10 0.73
N ARG A 446 -33.26 14.12 0.47
CA ARG A 446 -33.80 13.88 -0.87
C ARG A 446 -34.67 15.02 -1.37
N LYS A 447 -35.45 15.68 -0.50
CA LYS A 447 -36.19 16.91 -0.85
C LYS A 447 -35.27 18.04 -1.31
N HIS A 448 -34.05 18.10 -0.78
CA HIS A 448 -33.02 19.05 -1.17
C HIS A 448 -32.16 18.57 -2.36
N GLY A 449 -32.53 17.45 -2.99
CA GLY A 449 -31.79 16.89 -4.13
C GLY A 449 -30.48 16.19 -3.76
N ILE A 450 -30.20 16.00 -2.47
CA ILE A 450 -28.99 15.33 -1.99
C ILE A 450 -29.22 13.81 -2.01
N LYS A 451 -28.29 13.09 -2.64
CA LYS A 451 -28.30 11.63 -2.74
C LYS A 451 -28.04 11.00 -1.37
N VAL A 452 -28.81 9.99 -0.99
CA VAL A 452 -28.65 9.28 0.28
C VAL A 452 -28.08 7.90 0.00
N CYS A 453 -26.92 7.58 0.58
CA CYS A 453 -26.25 6.32 0.36
C CYS A 453 -25.85 5.64 1.67
N LEU A 454 -25.81 4.31 1.67
CA LEU A 454 -25.36 3.51 2.81
C LEU A 454 -24.10 2.72 2.47
N ASN A 455 -23.14 2.65 3.38
CA ASN A 455 -22.05 1.67 3.31
C ASN A 455 -21.92 0.85 4.58
N THR A 456 -21.42 -0.38 4.47
CA THR A 456 -21.23 -1.24 5.65
C THR A 456 -20.12 -2.27 5.44
N GLY A 457 -19.50 -2.68 6.55
CA GLY A 457 -18.64 -3.85 6.61
C GLY A 457 -19.37 -5.20 6.59
N TYR A 458 -20.71 -5.21 6.66
CA TYR A 458 -21.49 -6.45 6.58
C TYR A 458 -21.47 -7.07 5.18
N PRO A 459 -21.56 -8.41 5.09
CA PRO A 459 -21.93 -9.11 3.86
C PRO A 459 -23.25 -8.59 3.27
N ARG A 460 -23.40 -8.72 1.95
CA ARG A 460 -24.52 -8.15 1.18
C ARG A 460 -25.89 -8.61 1.67
N ASP A 461 -26.02 -9.89 1.99
CA ASP A 461 -27.28 -10.50 2.45
C ASP A 461 -27.77 -9.91 3.79
N ILE A 462 -26.86 -9.70 4.75
CA ILE A 462 -27.18 -9.05 6.03
C ILE A 462 -27.56 -7.58 5.80
N ALA A 463 -26.79 -6.87 4.98
CA ALA A 463 -27.05 -5.46 4.68
C ALA A 463 -28.42 -5.27 4.00
N ASP A 464 -28.80 -6.12 3.05
CA ASP A 464 -30.12 -6.06 2.39
C ASP A 464 -31.26 -6.35 3.37
N GLY A 465 -31.10 -7.36 4.22
CA GLY A 465 -32.09 -7.68 5.24
C GLY A 465 -32.29 -6.53 6.24
N LEU A 466 -31.22 -5.84 6.64
CA LEU A 466 -31.29 -4.66 7.49
C LEU A 466 -31.97 -3.46 6.80
N ILE A 467 -31.60 -3.17 5.55
CA ILE A 467 -32.23 -2.10 4.76
C ILE A 467 -33.74 -2.34 4.62
N SER A 468 -34.12 -3.59 4.34
CA SER A 468 -35.54 -3.97 4.23
C SER A 468 -36.27 -3.86 5.57
N ARG A 469 -35.67 -4.35 6.66
CA ARG A 469 -36.28 -4.33 8.00
C ARG A 469 -36.45 -2.91 8.54
N MET A 470 -35.51 -2.01 8.24
CA MET A 470 -35.56 -0.60 8.66
C MET A 470 -36.43 0.27 7.74
N GLY A 471 -36.97 -0.27 6.64
CA GLY A 471 -37.76 0.50 5.67
C GLY A 471 -36.95 1.52 4.88
N TYR A 472 -35.65 1.28 4.69
CA TYR A 472 -34.75 2.21 4.00
C TYR A 472 -34.71 2.04 2.48
N ALA A 473 -35.25 0.95 1.95
CA ALA A 473 -35.16 0.61 0.52
C ALA A 473 -35.62 1.76 -0.39
N ASP A 474 -36.72 2.43 -0.05
CA ASP A 474 -37.26 3.55 -0.83
C ASP A 474 -36.70 4.92 -0.43
N LEU A 475 -35.85 4.97 0.61
CA LEU A 475 -35.29 6.19 1.19
C LEU A 475 -33.85 6.47 0.76
N ILE A 476 -33.18 5.50 0.13
CA ILE A 476 -31.78 5.58 -0.29
C ILE A 476 -31.65 5.49 -1.81
N ASP A 477 -30.62 6.13 -2.37
CA ASP A 477 -30.27 6.06 -3.78
C ASP A 477 -29.35 4.87 -4.10
N ALA A 478 -28.46 4.48 -3.17
CA ALA A 478 -27.57 3.34 -3.34
C ALA A 478 -27.05 2.78 -2.00
N SER A 479 -26.62 1.51 -2.00
CA SER A 479 -25.84 0.92 -0.91
C SER A 479 -24.65 0.12 -1.43
N THR A 480 -23.62 -0.08 -0.59
CA THR A 480 -22.47 -0.93 -0.92
C THR A 480 -21.88 -1.61 0.32
N CYS A 481 -21.32 -2.78 0.12
CA CYS A 481 -20.64 -3.59 1.14
C CYS A 481 -19.13 -3.70 0.87
N ALA A 482 -18.34 -4.00 1.91
CA ALA A 482 -16.89 -4.16 1.78
C ALA A 482 -16.48 -5.28 0.80
N GLU A 483 -17.24 -6.36 0.73
CA GLU A 483 -16.99 -7.49 -0.17
C GLU A 483 -17.14 -7.13 -1.65
N GLU A 484 -18.01 -6.17 -1.99
CA GLU A 484 -18.23 -5.72 -3.38
C GLU A 484 -17.03 -4.95 -3.95
N VAL A 485 -16.17 -4.42 -3.07
CA VAL A 485 -15.05 -3.55 -3.44
C VAL A 485 -13.69 -4.11 -3.06
N GLY A 486 -13.65 -5.32 -2.49
CA GLY A 486 -12.44 -6.05 -2.10
C GLY A 486 -11.79 -5.58 -0.80
N MET A 487 -11.68 -4.26 -0.55
CA MET A 487 -11.18 -3.72 0.71
C MET A 487 -12.19 -2.74 1.33
N GLY A 488 -12.62 -3.03 2.56
CA GLY A 488 -13.45 -2.15 3.38
C GLY A 488 -12.65 -1.03 4.05
N ARG A 489 -13.25 -0.38 5.05
CA ARG A 489 -12.64 0.75 5.78
C ARG A 489 -11.30 0.36 6.42
N PRO A 490 -10.28 1.25 6.39
CA PRO A 490 -10.35 2.66 6.00
C PRO A 490 -10.12 2.92 4.50
N ALA A 491 -10.09 1.89 3.63
CA ALA A 491 -9.91 2.11 2.20
C ALA A 491 -11.10 2.86 1.59
N PRO A 492 -10.89 3.72 0.56
CA PRO A 492 -11.92 4.64 0.06
C PRO A 492 -12.96 4.00 -0.87
N TYR A 493 -12.84 2.71 -1.15
CA TYR A 493 -13.47 2.09 -2.31
C TYR A 493 -14.99 1.98 -2.20
N MET A 494 -15.55 1.85 -1.00
CA MET A 494 -17.00 1.84 -0.83
C MET A 494 -17.62 3.21 -1.17
N ILE A 495 -17.02 4.31 -0.73
CA ILE A 495 -17.46 5.67 -1.12
C ILE A 495 -17.33 5.86 -2.64
N HIS A 496 -16.22 5.45 -3.24
CA HIS A 496 -16.04 5.54 -4.70
C HIS A 496 -17.03 4.67 -5.49
N SER A 497 -17.41 3.49 -4.96
CA SER A 497 -18.44 2.63 -5.52
C SER A 497 -19.80 3.34 -5.51
N LEU A 498 -20.17 3.95 -4.39
CA LEU A 498 -21.41 4.72 -4.25
C LEU A 498 -21.45 5.94 -5.17
N MET A 499 -20.36 6.69 -5.26
CA MET A 499 -20.19 7.79 -6.23
C MET A 499 -20.46 7.33 -7.66
N ARG A 500 -19.94 6.15 -8.05
CA ARG A 500 -20.19 5.57 -9.37
C ARG A 500 -21.66 5.15 -9.55
N LYS A 501 -22.27 4.54 -8.53
CA LYS A 501 -23.68 4.10 -8.55
C LYS A 501 -24.65 5.28 -8.67
N THR A 502 -24.32 6.44 -8.08
CA THR A 502 -25.17 7.63 -8.08
C THR A 502 -24.83 8.68 -9.13
N GLY A 503 -23.68 8.57 -9.78
CA GLY A 503 -23.19 9.52 -10.77
C GLY A 503 -22.55 10.78 -10.17
N VAL A 504 -22.28 10.81 -8.87
CA VAL A 504 -21.60 11.94 -8.21
C VAL A 504 -20.10 11.86 -8.48
N MET A 505 -19.57 12.86 -9.19
CA MET A 505 -18.19 12.83 -9.70
C MET A 505 -17.17 13.51 -8.78
N ARG A 506 -17.61 14.41 -7.90
CA ARG A 506 -16.75 15.19 -7.01
C ARG A 506 -16.79 14.62 -5.60
N ALA A 507 -15.66 14.11 -5.11
CA ALA A 507 -15.55 13.65 -3.72
C ALA A 507 -15.82 14.80 -2.73
N SER A 508 -15.40 16.03 -3.05
CA SER A 508 -15.73 17.21 -2.25
C SER A 508 -17.23 17.54 -2.14
N GLY A 509 -18.06 17.00 -3.04
CA GLY A 509 -19.52 17.04 -2.96
C GLY A 509 -20.13 15.91 -2.10
N VAL A 510 -19.31 15.13 -1.39
CA VAL A 510 -19.75 14.03 -0.55
C VAL A 510 -19.60 14.37 0.93
N ALA A 511 -20.61 14.04 1.72
CA ALA A 511 -20.58 14.03 3.17
C ALA A 511 -20.52 12.58 3.68
N LYS A 512 -19.52 12.22 4.49
CA LYS A 512 -19.44 10.89 5.13
C LYS A 512 -19.86 10.99 6.59
N PHE A 513 -20.80 10.17 6.99
CA PHE A 513 -21.25 9.96 8.35
C PHE A 513 -20.77 8.61 8.89
N GLY A 514 -20.29 8.61 10.13
CA GLY A 514 -19.89 7.39 10.82
C GLY A 514 -19.59 7.63 12.29
N ASP A 515 -19.65 6.57 13.08
CA ASP A 515 -19.46 6.58 14.52
C ASP A 515 -18.09 6.02 14.95
N THR A 516 -17.21 5.66 14.00
CA THR A 516 -15.88 5.12 14.30
C THR A 516 -14.73 5.91 13.67
N GLN A 517 -13.52 5.75 14.22
CA GLN A 517 -12.26 6.22 13.64
C GLN A 517 -12.11 5.80 12.18
N ARG A 518 -12.44 4.55 11.85
CA ARG A 518 -12.27 4.00 10.49
C ARG A 518 -13.23 4.62 9.48
N ASP A 519 -14.40 5.09 9.92
CA ASP A 519 -15.31 5.87 9.07
C ASP A 519 -14.73 7.23 8.71
N MET A 520 -14.10 7.88 9.69
CA MET A 520 -13.45 9.17 9.46
C MET A 520 -12.25 9.01 8.54
N GLU A 521 -11.43 7.98 8.76
CA GLU A 521 -10.30 7.64 7.89
C GLU A 521 -10.74 7.24 6.47
N GLU A 522 -11.86 6.51 6.33
CA GLU A 522 -12.46 6.23 5.01
C GLU A 522 -12.83 7.53 4.29
N GLY A 523 -13.49 8.47 4.98
CA GLY A 523 -13.83 9.77 4.42
C GLY A 523 -12.59 10.59 4.05
N VAL A 524 -11.54 10.56 4.87
CA VAL A 524 -10.24 11.19 4.57
C VAL A 524 -9.61 10.57 3.32
N ASN A 525 -9.52 9.26 3.26
CA ASN A 525 -8.91 8.53 2.15
C ASN A 525 -9.70 8.67 0.84
N ALA A 526 -11.01 8.83 0.94
CA ALA A 526 -11.89 9.09 -0.21
C ALA A 526 -11.89 10.57 -0.62
N GLY A 527 -11.28 11.45 0.16
CA GLY A 527 -11.23 12.89 -0.14
C GLY A 527 -12.60 13.56 -0.07
N VAL A 528 -13.51 13.07 0.77
CA VAL A 528 -14.87 13.62 0.85
C VAL A 528 -14.87 15.04 1.40
N GLY A 529 -15.85 15.87 1.02
CA GLY A 529 -15.93 17.28 1.44
C GLY A 529 -16.03 17.44 2.95
N VAL A 530 -16.97 16.75 3.57
CA VAL A 530 -17.20 16.81 5.02
C VAL A 530 -17.28 15.41 5.63
N LYS A 531 -16.66 15.24 6.79
CA LYS A 531 -16.65 13.99 7.57
C LYS A 531 -17.33 14.31 8.89
N ILE A 532 -18.48 13.70 9.14
CA ILE A 532 -19.32 14.01 10.27
C ILE A 532 -19.32 12.80 11.19
N GLY A 533 -18.62 12.94 12.31
CA GLY A 533 -18.66 11.95 13.38
C GLY A 533 -20.01 12.02 14.09
N VAL A 534 -20.61 10.87 14.40
CA VAL A 534 -21.84 10.80 15.21
C VAL A 534 -21.59 10.08 16.51
N LEU A 535 -22.14 10.59 17.61
CA LEU A 535 -21.97 10.04 18.96
C LEU A 535 -23.03 9.00 19.34
N SER A 536 -23.84 8.56 18.37
CA SER A 536 -24.84 7.52 18.54
C SER A 536 -24.28 6.10 18.58
N GLY A 537 -22.98 5.93 18.31
CA GLY A 537 -22.31 4.64 18.19
C GLY A 537 -21.05 4.51 19.06
N ALA A 538 -19.98 3.95 18.51
CA ALA A 538 -18.89 3.38 19.30
C ALA A 538 -17.84 4.37 19.83
N ASP A 539 -17.34 5.30 18.99
CA ASP A 539 -16.23 6.19 19.37
C ASP A 539 -16.71 7.53 19.96
N ASN A 540 -15.88 8.11 20.81
CA ASN A 540 -16.12 9.43 21.38
C ASN A 540 -15.65 10.57 20.46
N GLU A 541 -16.10 11.79 20.78
CA GLU A 541 -15.76 13.00 20.01
C GLU A 541 -14.25 13.20 19.84
N GLU A 542 -13.47 12.95 20.88
CA GLU A 542 -12.02 13.12 20.81
C GLU A 542 -11.42 12.19 19.76
N THR A 543 -11.78 10.90 19.77
CA THR A 543 -11.32 9.90 18.79
C THR A 543 -11.74 10.28 17.38
N LEU A 544 -13.01 10.60 17.16
CA LEU A 544 -13.53 10.98 15.84
C LEU A 544 -12.81 12.22 15.27
N MET A 545 -12.59 13.24 16.11
CA MET A 545 -11.82 14.43 15.74
C MET A 545 -10.33 14.13 15.54
N LYS A 546 -9.75 13.12 16.23
CA LYS A 546 -8.38 12.63 15.96
C LYS A 546 -8.27 12.01 14.57
N SER A 547 -9.32 11.34 14.12
CA SER A 547 -9.32 10.51 12.91
C SER A 547 -9.76 11.25 11.64
N GLY A 548 -10.01 12.56 11.73
CA GLY A 548 -10.28 13.41 10.57
C GLY A 548 -11.73 13.87 10.43
N ALA A 549 -12.58 13.69 11.45
CA ALA A 549 -13.89 14.35 11.49
C ALA A 549 -13.73 15.87 11.32
N THR A 550 -14.57 16.45 10.47
CA THR A 550 -14.70 17.90 10.29
C THR A 550 -15.60 18.50 11.36
N LEU A 551 -16.61 17.73 11.77
CA LEU A 551 -17.57 18.05 12.81
C LEU A 551 -17.97 16.76 13.51
N VAL A 552 -18.31 16.85 14.79
CA VAL A 552 -18.96 15.75 15.53
C VAL A 552 -20.32 16.24 16.01
N VAL A 553 -21.35 15.42 15.83
CA VAL A 553 -22.73 15.72 16.24
C VAL A 553 -23.28 14.62 17.14
N PRO A 554 -24.26 14.90 18.02
CA PRO A 554 -24.85 13.88 18.88
C PRO A 554 -25.45 12.69 18.11
N SER A 555 -26.10 12.96 16.97
CA SER A 555 -26.74 11.95 16.12
C SER A 555 -26.99 12.54 14.74
N VAL A 556 -27.25 11.67 13.74
CA VAL A 556 -27.72 12.10 12.40
C VAL A 556 -28.96 13.02 12.49
N LYS A 557 -29.80 12.89 13.53
CA LYS A 557 -30.96 13.75 13.79
C LYS A 557 -30.62 15.25 13.84
N SER A 558 -29.39 15.59 14.20
CA SER A 558 -28.92 16.98 14.24
C SER A 558 -29.05 17.69 12.89
N LEU A 559 -29.09 16.94 11.78
CA LEU A 559 -29.33 17.51 10.45
C LEU A 559 -30.76 18.04 10.26
N LEU A 560 -31.74 17.57 11.02
CA LEU A 560 -33.14 17.96 10.82
C LEU A 560 -33.38 19.44 11.12
N GLU A 561 -32.60 20.07 11.99
CA GLU A 561 -32.76 21.51 12.26
C GLU A 561 -32.26 22.38 11.12
N GLU A 562 -31.29 21.88 10.34
CA GLU A 562 -30.76 22.56 9.15
C GLU A 562 -31.60 22.30 7.90
N LEU A 563 -32.21 21.11 7.79
CA LEU A 563 -32.95 20.67 6.60
C LEU A 563 -34.47 20.94 6.67
N LYS A 564 -34.95 21.61 7.72
CA LYS A 564 -36.33 22.13 7.85
C LYS A 564 -36.45 23.48 7.18
#